data_AF-A0A2D0MXH1-F1
#
_entry.id   AF-A0A2D0MXH1-F1
#
_cell.length_a   1.000
_cell.length_b   1.000
_cell.length_c   1.000
_cell.angle_alpha   90.00
_cell.angle_beta   90.00
_cell.angle_gamma   90.00
#
_symmetry.space_group_name_H-M   'P 1'
#
loop_
_entity.id
_entity.type
_entity.pdbx_description
1 polymer ?
#
loop_
_entity_poly.entity_id
_entity_poly.type
_entity_poly.pdbx_seq_one_letter_code
_entity_poly.pdbx_strand_id
1 'polypeptide(L)'
;MASQIQKGAVKQLELLWWLITFLVLAAVLLPIYFNIGNFPFYTLNIVVIICFITLGRYIFLLPYTYLAHRETWKIVLVFLCIPLVFYLVQELNNFQTFVDERGVESLVGKRPADRQMQWVYFIQNEILLFGVGAVITAVIFPFRLILSVWRGRNRGTV
;
A
#
# COMPACT_ATOMS: atom_id res chain seq x y z
N MET A 1 17.02 -26.98 -17.00
CA MET A 1 16.10 -26.22 -17.89
C MET A 1 14.82 -25.78 -17.17
N ALA A 2 14.10 -26.65 -16.45
CA ALA A 2 12.90 -26.29 -15.69
C ALA A 2 13.10 -25.16 -14.65
N SER A 3 14.25 -25.10 -13.97
CA SER A 3 14.53 -24.04 -12.98
C SER A 3 14.78 -22.65 -13.59
N GLN A 4 15.13 -22.56 -14.89
CA GLN A 4 15.32 -21.27 -15.56
C GLN A 4 13.98 -20.69 -16.04
N ILE A 5 13.06 -21.54 -16.50
CA ILE A 5 11.69 -21.15 -16.86
C ILE A 5 10.96 -20.60 -15.62
N GLN A 6 11.11 -21.26 -14.47
CA GLN A 6 10.52 -20.81 -13.20
C GLN A 6 11.08 -19.47 -12.73
N LYS A 7 12.39 -19.21 -12.90
CA LYS A 7 13.01 -17.92 -12.55
C LYS A 7 12.57 -16.79 -13.47
N GLY A 8 12.38 -17.06 -14.77
CA GLY A 8 11.86 -16.10 -15.74
C GLY A 8 10.43 -15.67 -15.42
N ALA A 9 9.56 -16.62 -15.07
CA ALA A 9 8.17 -16.36 -14.70
C ALA A 9 8.05 -15.48 -13.44
N VAL A 10 8.89 -15.71 -12.42
CA VAL A 10 8.94 -14.87 -11.21
C VAL A 10 9.35 -13.44 -11.53
N LYS A 11 10.35 -13.23 -12.40
CA LYS A 11 10.76 -11.88 -12.82
C LYS A 11 9.64 -11.14 -13.55
N GLN A 12 8.97 -11.81 -14.48
CA GLN A 12 7.86 -11.23 -15.24
C GLN A 12 6.70 -10.85 -14.31
N LEU A 13 6.39 -11.70 -13.34
CA LEU A 13 5.35 -11.44 -12.34
C LEU A 13 5.72 -10.24 -11.46
N GLU A 14 6.96 -10.14 -10.98
CA GLU A 14 7.40 -8.99 -10.18
C GLU A 14 7.35 -7.69 -10.98
N LEU A 15 7.80 -7.70 -12.23
CA LEU A 15 7.80 -6.52 -13.10
C LEU A 15 6.37 -6.08 -13.47
N LEU A 16 5.49 -7.05 -13.74
CA LEU A 16 4.07 -6.79 -13.95
C LEU A 16 3.44 -6.15 -12.70
N TRP A 17 3.77 -6.64 -11.51
CA TRP A 17 3.25 -6.05 -10.27
C TRP A 17 3.75 -4.63 -10.02
N TRP A 18 5.02 -4.35 -10.29
CA TRP A 18 5.53 -2.97 -10.19
C TRP A 18 4.86 -2.03 -11.20
N LEU A 19 4.58 -2.53 -12.41
CA LEU A 19 3.81 -1.79 -13.42
C LEU A 19 2.39 -1.51 -12.92
N ILE A 20 1.71 -2.51 -12.35
CA ILE A 20 0.37 -2.33 -11.76
C ILE A 20 0.42 -1.29 -10.64
N THR A 21 1.39 -1.35 -9.73
CA THR A 21 1.55 -0.35 -8.65
C THR A 21 1.72 1.05 -9.22
N PHE A 22 2.58 1.21 -10.23
CA PHE A 22 2.79 2.50 -10.90
C PHE A 22 1.54 3.00 -11.60
N LEU A 23 0.80 2.11 -12.27
CA LEU A 23 -0.45 2.45 -12.95
C LEU A 23 -1.50 2.92 -11.93
N VAL A 24 -1.66 2.23 -10.80
CA VAL A 24 -2.60 2.64 -9.74
C VAL A 24 -2.18 3.98 -9.13
N LEU A 25 -0.89 4.16 -8.81
CA LEU A 25 -0.37 5.44 -8.33
C LEU A 25 -0.68 6.58 -9.31
N ALA A 26 -0.42 6.38 -10.61
CA ALA A 26 -0.71 7.37 -11.62
C ALA A 26 -2.22 7.62 -11.74
N ALA A 27 -3.04 6.58 -11.80
CA ALA A 27 -4.50 6.71 -11.93
C ALA A 27 -5.13 7.52 -10.79
N VAL A 28 -4.52 7.47 -9.61
CA VAL A 28 -5.02 8.12 -8.40
C VAL A 28 -4.42 9.52 -8.20
N LEU A 29 -3.10 9.67 -8.32
CA LEU A 29 -2.41 10.93 -8.03
C LEU A 29 -2.47 11.93 -9.18
N LEU A 30 -2.50 11.46 -10.43
CA LEU A 30 -2.53 12.31 -11.61
C LEU A 30 -3.78 13.21 -11.68
N PRO A 31 -5.02 12.71 -11.45
CA PRO A 31 -6.17 13.59 -11.40
C PRO A 31 -6.08 14.61 -10.25
N ILE A 32 -5.51 14.24 -9.10
CA ILE A 32 -5.29 15.16 -7.97
C ILE A 32 -4.28 16.25 -8.38
N TYR A 33 -3.18 15.89 -9.03
CA TYR A 33 -2.15 16.85 -9.44
C TYR A 33 -2.65 17.87 -10.46
N PHE A 34 -3.37 17.42 -11.49
CA PHE A 34 -3.85 18.33 -12.53
C PHE A 34 -5.03 19.18 -12.08
N ASN A 35 -5.85 18.67 -11.17
CA ASN A 35 -7.02 19.40 -10.73
C ASN A 35 -6.70 20.25 -9.51
N ILE A 36 -5.94 19.77 -8.52
CA ILE A 36 -5.75 20.39 -7.20
C ILE A 36 -4.32 20.93 -7.08
N GLY A 37 -4.20 22.26 -7.00
CA GLY A 37 -2.90 22.92 -7.07
C GLY A 37 -2.00 22.69 -5.84
N ASN A 38 -2.53 22.80 -4.63
CA ASN A 38 -1.75 22.69 -3.38
C ASN A 38 -2.37 21.65 -2.44
N PHE A 39 -2.22 20.38 -2.79
CA PHE A 39 -2.67 19.29 -1.92
C PHE A 39 -1.58 18.92 -0.88
N PRO A 40 -1.85 19.04 0.43
CA PRO A 40 -0.82 18.82 1.45
C PRO A 40 -0.47 17.34 1.72
N PHE A 41 -1.32 16.40 1.29
CA PHE A 41 -1.21 14.97 1.64
C PHE A 41 -0.70 14.09 0.49
N TYR A 42 0.07 14.63 -0.47
CA TYR A 42 0.66 13.79 -1.54
C TYR A 42 1.52 12.67 -0.98
N THR A 43 2.37 12.97 0.01
CA THR A 43 3.27 12.00 0.63
C THR A 43 2.50 10.87 1.30
N LEU A 44 1.52 11.21 2.12
CA LEU A 44 0.64 10.23 2.76
C LEU A 44 0.01 9.32 1.71
N ASN A 45 -0.53 9.92 0.65
CA ASN A 45 -1.29 9.19 -0.35
C ASN A 45 -0.41 8.21 -1.14
N ILE A 46 0.79 8.64 -1.54
CA ILE A 46 1.79 7.76 -2.17
C ILE A 46 2.14 6.58 -1.25
N VAL A 47 2.39 6.86 0.03
CA VAL A 47 2.83 5.81 0.98
C VAL A 47 1.73 4.78 1.20
N VAL A 48 0.48 5.19 1.43
CA VAL A 48 -0.61 4.24 1.68
C VAL A 48 -0.91 3.37 0.45
N ILE A 49 -0.87 3.93 -0.76
CA ILE A 49 -1.06 3.16 -2.00
C ILE A 49 0.06 2.13 -2.17
N ILE A 50 1.32 2.55 -2.02
CA ILE A 50 2.47 1.65 -2.16
C ILE A 50 2.41 0.55 -1.11
N CYS A 51 2.16 0.89 0.15
CA CYS A 51 2.05 -0.08 1.24
C CYS A 51 0.92 -1.07 1.00
N PHE A 52 -0.29 -0.59 0.66
CA PHE A 52 -1.44 -1.45 0.40
C PHE A 52 -1.18 -2.46 -0.72
N ILE A 53 -0.69 -1.99 -1.87
CA ILE A 53 -0.45 -2.87 -3.03
C ILE A 53 0.73 -3.82 -2.76
N THR A 54 1.81 -3.32 -2.17
CA THR A 54 3.02 -4.12 -1.92
C THR A 54 2.78 -5.21 -0.89
N LEU A 55 2.17 -4.84 0.25
CA LEU A 55 1.86 -5.79 1.32
C LEU A 55 0.75 -6.73 0.87
N GLY A 56 -0.30 -6.23 0.21
CA GLY A 56 -1.35 -7.06 -0.40
C GLY A 56 -0.77 -8.10 -1.37
N ARG A 57 0.15 -7.71 -2.26
CA ARG A 57 0.85 -8.63 -3.15
C ARG A 57 1.57 -9.73 -2.38
N TYR A 58 2.36 -9.38 -1.37
CA TYR A 58 3.03 -10.40 -0.56
C TYR A 58 2.02 -11.24 0.24
N ILE A 59 0.87 -10.68 0.61
CA ILE A 59 -0.23 -11.40 1.28
C ILE A 59 -0.96 -12.37 0.36
N PHE A 60 -0.85 -12.32 -0.95
CA PHE A 60 -1.48 -13.33 -1.82
C PHE A 60 -0.45 -14.18 -2.56
N LEU A 61 0.61 -13.54 -3.07
CA LEU A 61 1.58 -14.15 -3.97
C LEU A 61 2.93 -14.51 -3.33
N LEU A 62 3.05 -14.49 -1.99
CA LEU A 62 4.29 -14.87 -1.28
C LEU A 62 5.05 -16.06 -1.91
N PRO A 63 4.41 -17.23 -2.23
CA PRO A 63 5.14 -18.40 -2.75
C PRO A 63 5.84 -18.15 -4.10
N TYR A 64 5.35 -17.18 -4.87
CA TYR A 64 5.86 -16.82 -6.20
C TYR A 64 6.86 -15.66 -6.15
N THR A 65 7.28 -15.23 -4.97
CA THR A 65 8.25 -14.13 -4.81
C THR A 65 9.62 -14.65 -4.37
N TYR A 66 10.67 -13.87 -4.60
CA TYR A 66 12.01 -14.20 -4.09
C TYR A 66 12.06 -14.30 -2.55
N LEU A 67 11.11 -13.67 -1.85
CA LEU A 67 10.99 -13.71 -0.40
C LEU A 67 10.56 -15.09 0.14
N ALA A 68 9.95 -15.95 -0.69
CA ALA A 68 9.46 -17.26 -0.28
C ALA A 68 10.54 -18.15 0.36
N HIS A 69 11.78 -18.09 -0.12
CA HIS A 69 12.85 -19.00 0.27
C HIS A 69 13.85 -18.40 1.26
N ARG A 70 13.66 -17.13 1.67
CA ARG A 70 14.62 -16.39 2.50
C ARG A 70 14.06 -16.14 3.92
N GLU A 71 14.23 -17.09 4.82
CA GLU A 71 13.70 -17.03 6.20
C GLU A 71 14.15 -15.76 6.96
N THR A 72 15.43 -15.40 6.89
CA THR A 72 15.98 -14.24 7.62
C THR A 72 15.25 -12.96 7.26
N TRP A 73 14.95 -12.75 5.98
CA TRP A 73 14.23 -11.56 5.51
C TRP A 73 12.78 -11.54 5.97
N LYS A 74 12.12 -12.70 6.09
CA LYS A 74 10.76 -12.77 6.65
C LYS A 74 10.75 -12.32 8.11
N ILE A 75 11.72 -12.76 8.90
CA ILE A 75 11.82 -12.38 10.32
C ILE A 75 12.07 -10.87 10.46
N VAL A 76 13.01 -10.31 9.69
CA VAL A 76 13.27 -8.86 9.69
C VAL A 76 12.00 -8.07 9.32
N LEU A 77 11.26 -8.52 8.30
CA LEU A 77 10.03 -7.87 7.87
C LEU A 77 8.92 -7.94 8.93
N VAL A 78 8.82 -9.02 9.70
CA VAL A 78 7.87 -9.11 10.83
C VAL A 78 8.12 -7.99 11.84
N PHE A 79 9.38 -7.78 12.22
CA PHE A 79 9.73 -6.69 13.15
C PHE A 79 9.51 -5.31 12.52
N LEU A 80 9.78 -5.15 11.22
CA LEU A 80 9.57 -3.89 10.50
C LEU A 80 8.08 -3.52 10.35
N CYS A 81 7.17 -4.51 10.38
CA CYS A 81 5.73 -4.25 10.33
C CYS A 81 5.24 -3.47 11.57
N ILE A 82 5.90 -3.63 12.73
CA ILE A 82 5.51 -2.93 13.96
C ILE A 82 5.61 -1.40 13.77
N PRO A 83 6.80 -0.80 13.51
CA PRO A 83 6.89 0.64 13.29
C PRO A 83 6.10 1.10 12.06
N LEU A 84 5.97 0.25 11.02
CA LEU A 84 5.17 0.58 9.85
C LEU A 84 3.68 0.78 10.18
N VAL A 85 3.09 -0.11 10.99
CA VAL A 85 1.69 0.03 11.41
C VAL A 85 1.49 1.32 12.21
N PHE A 86 2.38 1.61 13.17
CA PHE A 86 2.32 2.86 13.93
C PHE A 86 2.41 4.10 13.03
N TYR A 87 3.36 4.10 12.09
CA TYR A 87 3.51 5.18 11.11
C TYR A 87 2.24 5.38 10.27
N LEU A 88 1.68 4.30 9.70
CA LEU A 88 0.47 4.38 8.88
C LEU A 88 -0.75 4.87 9.67
N VAL A 89 -0.93 4.39 10.91
CA VAL A 89 -2.02 4.84 11.79
C VAL A 89 -1.87 6.31 12.14
N GLN A 90 -0.65 6.75 12.48
CA GLN A 90 -0.37 8.14 12.81
C GLN A 90 -0.66 9.07 11.63
N GLU A 91 -0.18 8.73 10.42
CA GLU A 91 -0.41 9.57 9.25
C GLU A 91 -1.89 9.61 8.84
N LEU A 92 -2.61 8.49 8.99
CA LEU A 92 -4.05 8.47 8.75
C LEU A 92 -4.81 9.32 9.77
N ASN A 93 -4.39 9.31 11.03
CA ASN A 93 -4.94 10.16 12.07
C ASN A 93 -4.65 11.65 11.79
N ASN A 94 -3.42 11.99 11.39
CA ASN A 94 -3.06 13.36 10.98
C ASN A 94 -3.97 13.89 9.85
N PHE A 95 -4.30 13.04 8.87
CA PHE A 95 -5.24 13.40 7.82
C PHE A 95 -6.66 13.64 8.33
N GLN A 96 -7.18 12.75 9.19
CA GLN A 96 -8.51 12.91 9.78
C GLN A 96 -8.60 14.18 10.62
N THR A 97 -7.62 14.41 11.50
CA THR A 97 -7.54 15.63 12.31
C THR A 97 -7.49 16.89 11.45
N PHE A 98 -6.71 16.89 10.37
CA PHE A 98 -6.68 18.03 9.45
C PHE A 98 -8.05 18.30 8.81
N VAL A 99 -8.73 17.24 8.38
CA VAL A 99 -10.07 17.32 7.78
C VAL A 99 -11.09 17.87 8.77
N ASP A 100 -11.04 17.41 10.02
CA ASP A 100 -11.95 17.81 11.08
C ASP A 100 -11.70 19.26 11.52
N GLU A 101 -10.44 19.69 11.63
CA GLU A 101 -10.06 21.03 12.11
C GLU A 101 -10.19 22.12 11.04
N ARG A 102 -9.74 21.86 9.81
CA ARG A 102 -9.68 22.87 8.74
C ARG A 102 -10.84 22.77 7.75
N GLY A 103 -11.67 21.75 7.90
CA GLY A 103 -12.75 21.45 6.99
C GLY A 103 -12.25 20.84 5.68
N VAL A 104 -13.09 19.98 5.12
CA VAL A 104 -12.85 19.23 3.89
C VAL A 104 -12.55 20.12 2.67
N GLU A 105 -13.08 21.34 2.69
CA GLU A 105 -12.93 22.34 1.63
C GLU A 105 -11.49 22.84 1.47
N SER A 106 -10.73 22.84 2.57
CA SER A 106 -9.33 23.25 2.58
C SER A 106 -8.42 22.33 1.75
N LEU A 107 -8.86 21.11 1.45
CA LEU A 107 -8.13 20.14 0.62
C LEU A 107 -8.15 20.49 -0.88
N VAL A 108 -9.23 21.11 -1.36
CA VAL A 108 -9.51 21.26 -2.80
C VAL A 108 -9.38 22.72 -3.28
N GLY A 109 -9.36 23.66 -2.32
CA GLY A 109 -9.32 25.10 -2.57
C GLY A 109 -10.66 25.68 -3.02
N LYS A 110 -10.69 26.99 -3.28
CA LYS A 110 -11.92 27.70 -3.68
C LYS A 110 -12.35 27.29 -5.10
N ARG A 111 -13.48 26.59 -5.21
CA ARG A 111 -14.09 26.15 -6.48
C ARG A 111 -15.61 26.31 -6.45
N PRO A 112 -16.31 26.14 -7.60
CA PRO A 112 -17.77 26.00 -7.58
C PRO A 112 -18.17 24.84 -6.67
N ALA A 113 -19.13 25.08 -5.76
CA ALA A 113 -19.49 24.17 -4.67
C ALA A 113 -19.75 22.73 -5.15
N ASP A 114 -20.46 22.57 -6.27
CA ASP A 114 -20.84 21.27 -6.84
C ASP A 114 -19.63 20.43 -7.24
N ARG A 115 -18.63 21.04 -7.89
CA ARG A 115 -17.38 20.35 -8.26
C ARG A 115 -16.48 20.17 -7.05
N GLN A 116 -16.50 21.10 -6.11
CA GLN A 116 -15.68 21.04 -4.91
C GLN A 116 -16.03 19.82 -4.06
N MET A 117 -17.32 19.56 -3.84
CA MET A 117 -17.77 18.38 -3.09
C MET A 117 -17.35 17.06 -3.76
N GLN A 118 -17.43 16.96 -5.09
CA GLN A 118 -17.00 15.76 -5.81
C GLN A 118 -15.53 15.41 -5.55
N TRP A 119 -14.65 16.41 -5.60
CA TRP A 119 -13.21 16.23 -5.31
C TRP A 119 -12.94 15.91 -3.85
N VAL A 120 -13.69 16.53 -2.93
CA VAL A 120 -13.63 16.21 -1.50
C VAL A 120 -13.94 14.73 -1.26
N TYR A 121 -15.05 14.24 -1.80
CA TYR A 121 -15.44 12.84 -1.66
C TYR A 121 -14.44 11.90 -2.32
N PHE A 122 -13.94 12.27 -3.50
CA PHE A 122 -12.92 11.50 -4.19
C PHE A 122 -11.68 11.29 -3.31
N ILE A 123 -11.07 12.39 -2.82
CA ILE A 123 -9.84 12.33 -2.02
C ILE A 123 -10.05 11.56 -0.71
N GLN A 124 -11.15 11.84 0.01
CA GLN A 124 -11.40 11.18 1.29
C GLN A 124 -11.60 9.68 1.12
N ASN A 125 -12.46 9.27 0.17
CA ASN A 125 -12.74 7.86 -0.06
C ASN A 125 -11.47 7.12 -0.49
N GLU A 126 -10.65 7.76 -1.31
CA GLU A 126 -9.42 7.20 -1.83
C GLU A 126 -8.34 7.04 -0.74
N ILE A 127 -8.07 8.09 0.05
CA ILE A 127 -7.15 8.00 1.20
C ILE A 127 -7.66 7.03 2.26
N LEU A 128 -8.96 7.00 2.55
CA LEU A 128 -9.53 6.04 3.52
C LEU A 128 -9.42 4.60 3.01
N LEU A 129 -9.74 4.36 1.73
CA LEU A 129 -9.64 3.04 1.11
C LEU A 129 -8.20 2.52 1.18
N PHE A 130 -7.24 3.29 0.68
CA PHE A 130 -5.84 2.86 0.65
C PHE A 130 -5.17 2.93 2.02
N GLY A 131 -5.49 3.92 2.84
CA GLY A 131 -4.95 4.09 4.19
C GLY A 131 -5.37 2.97 5.14
N VAL A 132 -6.69 2.74 5.27
CA VAL A 132 -7.20 1.64 6.10
C VAL A 132 -6.76 0.29 5.53
N GLY A 133 -6.81 0.12 4.20
CA GLY A 133 -6.29 -1.07 3.54
C GLY A 133 -4.82 -1.33 3.84
N ALA A 134 -3.96 -0.30 3.79
CA ALA A 134 -2.54 -0.39 4.10
C ALA A 134 -2.32 -0.81 5.56
N VAL A 135 -3.07 -0.25 6.51
CA VAL A 135 -3.01 -0.66 7.93
C VAL A 135 -3.42 -2.11 8.10
N ILE A 136 -4.56 -2.53 7.53
CA ILE A 136 -5.05 -3.91 7.62
C ILE A 136 -4.01 -4.88 7.03
N THR A 137 -3.49 -4.58 5.85
CA THR A 137 -2.47 -5.43 5.21
C THR A 137 -1.17 -5.43 6.01
N ALA A 138 -0.73 -4.31 6.59
CA ALA A 138 0.45 -4.26 7.46
C ALA A 138 0.30 -5.07 8.75
N VAL A 139 -0.92 -5.18 9.30
CA VAL A 139 -1.21 -6.05 10.44
C VAL A 139 -1.26 -7.52 10.03
N ILE A 140 -1.88 -7.87 8.90
CA ILE A 140 -2.04 -9.26 8.45
C ILE A 140 -0.72 -9.86 7.94
N PHE A 141 0.10 -9.05 7.26
CA PHE A 141 1.34 -9.49 6.62
C PHE A 141 2.30 -10.26 7.56
N PRO A 142 2.65 -9.78 8.77
CA PRO A 142 3.55 -10.50 9.66
C PRO A 142 3.02 -11.89 10.07
N PHE A 143 1.71 -12.04 10.30
CA PHE A 143 1.13 -13.36 10.60
C PHE A 143 1.32 -14.34 9.45
N ARG A 144 1.11 -13.88 8.21
CA ARG A 144 1.36 -14.71 7.02
C ARG A 144 2.83 -15.08 6.89
N LEU A 145 3.75 -14.17 7.19
CA LEU A 145 5.19 -14.46 7.17
C LEU A 145 5.56 -15.52 8.20
N ILE A 146 5.06 -15.42 9.44
CA ILE A 146 5.27 -16.40 10.50
C ILE A 146 4.77 -17.79 10.07
N LEU A 147 3.55 -17.86 9.50
CA LEU A 147 2.99 -19.11 8.98
C LEU A 147 3.86 -19.72 7.89
N SER A 148 4.41 -18.91 6.98
CA SER A 148 5.29 -19.38 5.91
C SER A 148 6.64 -19.89 6.45
N VAL A 149 7.22 -19.25 7.47
CA VAL A 149 8.44 -19.76 8.13
C VAL A 149 8.16 -21.10 8.83
N TRP A 150 7.04 -21.21 9.54
CA TRP A 150 6.65 -22.45 10.22
C TRP A 150 6.42 -23.61 9.23
N ARG A 151 5.73 -23.37 8.11
CA ARG A 151 5.54 -24.39 7.05
C ARG A 151 6.85 -24.80 6.41
N GLY A 152 7.76 -23.85 6.19
CA GLY A 152 9.09 -24.11 5.63
C GLY A 152 9.87 -25.09 6.48
N ARG A 153 9.89 -24.89 7.80
CA ARG A 153 10.62 -25.74 8.76
C ARG A 153 9.95 -27.08 9.04
N ASN A 154 8.62 -27.12 9.15
CA ASN A 154 7.92 -28.31 9.64
C ASN A 154 7.38 -29.21 8.52
N ARG A 155 7.13 -28.67 7.32
CA ARG A 155 6.48 -29.40 6.21
C ARG A 155 7.26 -29.35 4.90
N GLY A 156 8.40 -28.66 4.84
CA GLY A 156 9.17 -28.47 3.61
C GLY A 156 8.42 -27.73 2.50
N THR A 157 7.39 -26.94 2.85
CA THR A 157 6.55 -26.18 1.92
C THR A 157 6.52 -24.70 2.30
N VAL A 158 6.48 -23.79 1.32
CA VAL A 158 6.56 -22.32 1.53
C VAL A 158 5.21 -21.62 1.63
#